data_AF-A0A0F5K2S4-F1
#
_entry.id   AF-A0A0F5K2S4-F1
#
_cell.length_a   1.000
_cell.length_b   1.000
_cell.length_c   1.000
_cell.angle_alpha   90.00
_cell.angle_beta   90.00
_cell.angle_gamma   90.00
#
_symmetry.space_group_name_H-M   'P 1'
#
loop_
_entity.id
_entity.type
_entity.pdbx_description
1 polymer ?
#
loop_
_entity_poly.entity_id
_entity_poly.type
_entity_poly.pdbx_seq_one_letter_code
_entity_poly.pdbx_strand_id
1 'polypeptide(L)'
;MEPPMTPETLSSLISLLITSLAFAVVGGFIARDKGRHVTVWTIVCVIPLVNFFCILYLVAASNLRLEQKLDALLAQAGRIDERVGTAGSLGAGLRAETVL
;
A
#
# COMPACT_ATOMS: atom_id res chain seq x y z
N MET A 1 48.11 -7.61 -14.17
CA MET A 1 47.39 -8.80 -14.63
C MET A 1 46.14 -8.88 -13.76
N GLU A 2 45.02 -8.34 -14.24
CA GLU A 2 43.75 -8.43 -13.49
C GLU A 2 43.33 -9.90 -13.41
N PRO A 3 42.85 -10.37 -12.25
CA PRO A 3 42.35 -11.74 -12.13
C PRO A 3 41.14 -11.90 -13.08
N PRO A 4 41.03 -13.03 -13.80
CA PRO A 4 39.84 -13.29 -14.61
C PRO A 4 38.61 -13.27 -13.69
N MET A 5 37.54 -12.59 -14.13
CA MET A 5 36.29 -12.54 -13.39
C MET A 5 35.82 -13.97 -13.12
N THR A 6 35.79 -14.36 -11.86
CA THR A 6 35.33 -15.69 -11.45
C THR A 6 33.81 -15.77 -11.60
N PRO A 7 33.24 -16.95 -11.89
CA PRO A 7 31.80 -17.13 -12.04
C PRO A 7 31.01 -16.69 -10.79
N GLU A 8 31.60 -16.77 -9.60
CA GLU A 8 31.04 -16.22 -8.35
C GLU A 8 30.88 -14.68 -8.37
N THR A 9 31.70 -13.96 -9.12
CA THR A 9 31.62 -12.50 -9.23
C THR A 9 30.44 -12.08 -10.12
N LEU A 10 30.19 -12.84 -11.19
CA LEU A 10 29.06 -12.62 -12.10
C LEU A 10 27.72 -12.91 -11.42
N SER A 11 27.62 -13.99 -10.64
CA SER A 11 26.39 -14.31 -9.89
C SER A 11 26.06 -13.24 -8.85
N SER A 12 27.08 -12.70 -8.17
CA SER A 12 26.94 -11.61 -7.22
C SER A 12 26.45 -10.31 -7.88
N LEU A 13 26.96 -9.98 -9.07
CA LEU A 13 26.52 -8.82 -9.86
C LEU A 13 25.06 -8.96 -10.30
N ILE A 14 24.63 -10.15 -10.70
CA ILE A 14 23.24 -10.43 -11.09
C ILE A 14 22.31 -10.23 -9.89
N SER A 15 22.64 -10.79 -8.72
CA SER A 15 21.87 -10.57 -7.50
C SER A 15 21.80 -9.08 -7.14
N LEU A 16 22.90 -8.34 -7.27
CA LEU A 16 22.93 -6.91 -7.00
C LEU A 16 22.01 -6.12 -7.95
N LEU A 17 22.03 -6.45 -9.24
CA LEU A 17 21.18 -5.84 -10.27
C LEU A 17 19.69 -6.10 -10.02
N ILE A 18 19.33 -7.35 -9.71
CA ILE A 18 17.94 -7.72 -9.41
C ILE A 18 17.44 -6.95 -8.18
N THR A 19 18.26 -6.88 -7.13
CA THR A 19 17.89 -6.19 -5.89
C THR A 19 17.78 -4.68 -6.13
N SER A 20 18.72 -4.08 -6.86
CA SER A 20 18.67 -2.68 -7.27
C SER A 20 17.43 -2.35 -8.10
N LEU A 21 17.05 -3.22 -9.04
CA LEU A 21 15.88 -3.01 -9.89
C LEU A 21 14.58 -3.08 -9.07
N ALA A 22 14.49 -4.04 -8.15
CA ALA A 22 13.36 -4.14 -7.23
C ALA A 22 13.21 -2.86 -6.38
N PHE A 23 14.31 -2.32 -5.85
CA PHE A 23 14.29 -1.05 -5.10
C PHE A 23 13.90 0.16 -5.95
N ALA A 24 14.35 0.23 -7.21
CA ALA A 24 13.98 1.31 -8.11
C ALA A 24 12.47 1.31 -8.42
N VAL A 25 11.88 0.13 -8.64
CA VAL A 25 10.44 -0.02 -8.89
C VAL A 25 9.63 0.38 -7.65
N VAL A 26 10.02 -0.10 -6.47
CA VAL A 26 9.34 0.24 -5.20
C VAL A 26 9.45 1.74 -4.91
N GLY A 27 10.64 2.35 -5.05
CA GLY A 27 10.84 3.78 -4.88
C GLY A 27 9.99 4.64 -5.82
N GLY A 28 9.87 4.22 -7.08
CA GLY A 28 9.00 4.88 -8.06
C GLY A 28 7.52 4.77 -7.72
N PHE A 29 7.07 3.61 -7.23
CA PHE A 29 5.68 3.40 -6.82
C PHE A 29 5.32 4.25 -5.60
N ILE A 30 6.23 4.34 -4.63
CA ILE A 30 6.08 5.16 -3.42
C ILE A 30 5.93 6.64 -3.73
N ALA A 31 6.75 7.16 -4.64
CA ALA A 31 6.70 8.57 -5.00
C ALA A 31 5.38 8.94 -5.66
N ARG A 32 4.81 8.01 -6.44
CA ARG A 32 3.46 8.14 -7.01
C ARG A 32 2.37 8.17 -5.94
N ASP A 33 2.48 7.31 -4.93
CA ASP A 33 1.48 7.20 -3.86
C ASP A 33 1.41 8.44 -2.96
N LYS A 34 2.54 9.14 -2.78
CA LYS A 34 2.60 10.43 -2.05
C LYS A 34 2.46 11.67 -2.94
N GLY A 35 2.23 11.52 -4.25
CA GLY A 35 2.11 12.64 -5.18
C GLY A 35 3.38 13.49 -5.35
N ARG A 36 4.57 12.95 -5.04
CA ARG A 36 5.86 13.64 -5.20
C ARG A 36 6.53 13.27 -6.52
N HIS A 37 7.50 14.09 -6.95
CA HIS A 37 8.28 13.86 -8.17
C HIS A 37 9.01 12.50 -8.13
N VAL A 38 8.48 11.57 -8.93
CA VAL A 38 8.91 10.17 -9.03
C VAL A 38 10.40 10.04 -9.30
N THR A 39 10.92 10.82 -10.25
CA THR A 39 12.31 10.77 -10.70
C THR A 39 13.32 11.06 -9.58
N VAL A 40 13.05 12.05 -8.73
CA VAL A 40 13.95 12.43 -7.63
C VAL A 40 13.98 11.32 -6.58
N TRP A 41 12.83 10.72 -6.30
CA TRP A 41 12.72 9.63 -5.34
C TRP A 41 13.33 8.32 -5.85
N THR A 42 13.19 8.01 -7.13
CA THR A 42 13.86 6.84 -7.72
C THR A 42 15.38 6.96 -7.63
N ILE A 43 15.95 8.16 -7.87
CA ILE A 43 17.39 8.40 -7.74
C ILE A 43 17.86 8.23 -6.29
N VAL A 44 17.07 8.70 -5.31
CA VAL A 44 17.38 8.51 -3.89
C VAL A 44 17.35 7.03 -3.52
N CYS A 45 16.40 6.24 -4.05
CA CYS A 45 16.29 4.81 -3.78
C CYS A 45 17.42 3.94 -4.37
N VAL A 46 18.18 4.45 -5.35
CA VAL A 46 19.38 3.76 -5.88
C VAL A 46 20.55 3.81 -4.89
N ILE A 47 20.52 4.72 -3.91
CA ILE A 47 21.55 4.83 -2.88
C ILE A 47 21.35 3.69 -1.86
N PRO A 48 22.34 2.79 -1.63
CA PRO A 48 22.17 1.55 -0.84
C PRO A 48 21.77 1.76 0.64
N LEU A 49 21.94 2.96 1.20
CA LEU A 49 21.41 3.36 2.51
C LEU A 49 19.88 3.34 2.59
N VAL A 50 19.19 3.44 1.44
CA VAL A 50 17.72 3.46 1.38
C VAL A 50 17.11 2.07 1.46
N ASN A 51 17.90 1.00 1.36
CA ASN A 51 17.41 -0.38 1.53
C ASN A 51 16.75 -0.60 2.91
N PHE A 52 17.35 -0.06 3.98
CA PHE A 52 16.77 -0.09 5.34
C PHE A 52 15.47 0.73 5.43
N PHE A 53 15.44 1.89 4.79
CA PHE A 53 14.24 2.72 4.69
C PHE A 53 13.15 2.04 3.86
N CYS A 54 13.48 1.26 2.82
CA CYS A 54 12.51 0.52 2.03
C CYS A 54 11.77 -0.53 2.86
N ILE A 55 12.42 -1.24 3.79
CA ILE A 55 11.72 -2.18 4.69
C ILE A 55 10.78 -1.43 5.63
N LEU A 56 11.29 -0.39 6.30
CA LEU A 56 10.50 0.48 7.19
C LEU A 56 9.28 1.08 6.45
N TYR A 57 9.47 1.41 5.17
CA TYR A 57 8.43 2.00 4.34
C TYR A 57 7.46 0.97 3.76
N LEU A 58 7.91 -0.26 3.44
CA LEU A 58 7.03 -1.36 3.03
C LEU A 58 6.04 -1.70 4.15
N VAL A 59 6.54 -1.68 5.39
CA VAL A 59 5.72 -1.84 6.60
C VAL A 59 4.74 -0.68 6.75
N ALA A 60 5.19 0.57 6.65
CA ALA A 60 4.32 1.73 6.77
C ALA A 60 3.25 1.83 5.67
N ALA A 61 3.61 1.53 4.41
CA ALA A 61 2.70 1.59 3.26
C ALA A 61 1.67 0.45 3.28
N SER A 62 2.06 -0.75 3.73
CA SER A 62 1.13 -1.86 3.91
C SER A 62 0.06 -1.50 4.94
N ASN A 63 0.45 -0.88 6.04
CA ASN A 63 -0.47 -0.43 7.08
C ASN A 63 -1.44 0.64 6.57
N LEU A 64 -0.96 1.65 5.82
CA LEU A 64 -1.82 2.71 5.30
C LEU A 64 -2.87 2.19 4.31
N ARG A 65 -2.51 1.22 3.46
CA ARG A 65 -3.46 0.57 2.53
C ARG A 65 -4.48 -0.30 3.27
N LEU A 66 -4.08 -0.91 4.38
CA LEU A 66 -4.97 -1.63 5.29
C LEU A 66 -5.94 -0.66 5.97
N GLU A 67 -5.46 0.47 6.48
CA GLU A 67 -6.29 1.52 7.08
C GLU A 67 -7.32 2.05 6.08
N GLN A 68 -6.91 2.39 4.83
CA GLN A 68 -7.85 2.84 3.80
C GLN A 68 -8.95 1.82 3.48
N LYS A 69 -8.60 0.52 3.44
CA LYS A 69 -9.59 -0.54 3.25
C LYS A 69 -10.53 -0.65 4.44
N LEU A 70 -10.00 -0.50 5.66
CA LEU A 70 -10.77 -0.58 6.90
C LEU A 70 -11.73 0.61 7.02
N ASP A 71 -11.28 1.80 6.64
CA ASP A 71 -12.10 3.02 6.58
C ASP A 71 -13.22 2.89 5.53
N ALA A 72 -12.93 2.31 4.37
CA ALA A 72 -13.94 2.02 3.35
C ALA A 72 -15.00 1.01 3.84
N LEU A 73 -14.60 0.02 4.65
CA LEU A 73 -15.52 -0.96 5.26
C LEU A 73 -16.35 -0.33 6.39
N LEU A 74 -15.76 0.51 7.25
CA LEU A 74 -16.47 1.24 8.29
C LEU A 74 -17.49 2.21 7.69
N ALA A 75 -17.13 2.93 6.63
CA ALA A 75 -18.05 3.79 5.90
C ALA A 75 -19.19 3.03 5.22
N GLN A 76 -19.01 1.75 4.88
CA GLN A 76 -20.08 0.88 4.40
C GLN A 76 -20.94 0.36 5.55
N ALA A 77 -20.33 -0.06 6.66
CA ALA A 77 -21.02 -0.56 7.84
C ALA A 77 -21.91 0.52 8.48
N GLY A 78 -21.44 1.76 8.62
CA GLY A 78 -22.24 2.87 9.12
C GLY A 78 -23.48 3.17 8.26
N ARG A 79 -23.33 3.12 6.93
CA ARG A 79 -24.47 3.27 5.99
C ARG A 79 -25.49 2.14 6.09
N ILE A 80 -25.05 0.93 6.46
CA ILE A 80 -25.97 -0.21 6.66
C ILE A 80 -26.76 -0.02 7.96
N ASP A 81 -26.12 0.45 9.04
CA ASP A 81 -26.79 0.74 10.31
C ASP A 81 -27.89 1.81 10.16
N GLU A 82 -27.62 2.89 9.42
CA GLU A 82 -28.62 3.92 9.10
C GLU A 82 -29.82 3.35 8.33
N ARG A 83 -29.58 2.41 7.39
CA ARG A 83 -30.63 1.75 6.59
C ARG A 83 -31.47 0.80 7.43
N VAL A 84 -30.85 0.09 8.39
CA VAL A 84 -31.55 -0.82 9.30
C VAL A 84 -32.37 -0.03 10.32
N GLY A 85 -31.84 1.08 10.85
CA GLY A 85 -32.57 1.99 11.73
C GLY A 85 -33.76 2.64 11.03
N THR A 86 -33.60 3.13 9.80
CA THR A 86 -34.72 3.69 9.01
C THR A 86 -35.74 2.62 8.60
N ALA A 87 -35.31 1.42 8.19
CA ALA A 87 -36.23 0.32 7.88
C ALA A 87 -36.99 -0.17 9.13
N GLY A 88 -36.34 -0.21 10.28
CA GLY A 88 -36.97 -0.52 11.57
C GLY A 88 -38.01 0.54 11.98
N SER A 89 -37.68 1.82 11.82
CA SER A 89 -38.61 2.93 12.06
C SER A 89 -39.80 2.93 11.09
N LEU A 90 -39.58 2.66 9.80
CA LEU A 90 -40.65 2.58 8.81
C LEU A 90 -41.57 1.38 9.08
N GLY A 91 -40.99 0.22 9.40
CA GLY A 91 -41.75 -0.99 9.72
C GLY A 91 -42.57 -0.86 11.01
N ALA A 92 -42.05 -0.13 12.01
CA ALA A 92 -42.80 0.20 13.23
C ALA A 92 -43.97 1.15 12.96
N GLY A 93 -43.77 2.18 12.11
CA GLY A 93 -44.83 3.10 11.70
C GLY A 93 -45.94 2.40 10.91
N LEU A 94 -45.58 1.56 9.94
CA LEU A 94 -46.55 0.82 9.12
C LEU A 94 -47.38 -0.17 9.96
N ARG A 95 -46.76 -0.81 10.96
CA ARG A 95 -47.49 -1.69 11.89
C ARG A 95 -48.45 -0.94 12.79
N ALA A 96 -48.14 0.31 13.16
CA ALA A 96 -49.06 1.14 13.94
C ALA A 96 -50.30 1.55 13.14
N GLU A 97 -50.15 1.85 11.85
CA GLU A 97 -51.28 2.20 10.97
C GLU A 97 -52.18 1.01 10.59
N THR A 98 -51.66 -0.22 10.57
CA THR A 98 -52.46 -1.41 10.20
C THR A 98 -53.34 -1.94 11.35
N VAL A 99 -53.20 -1.39 12.56
CA VAL A 99 -53.93 -1.84 13.78
C VAL A 99 -55.07 -0.86 14.16
N LEU A 100 -55.23 0.24 13.40
CA LEU A 100 -56.36 1.19 13.50
C LEU A 100 -57.40 0.89 12.42
#